data_AF-A0A2T4PXC9-F1
#
_entry.id   AF-A0A2T4PXC9-F1
#
_cell.length_a   1.000
_cell.length_b   1.000
_cell.length_c   1.000
_cell.angle_alpha   90.00
_cell.angle_beta   90.00
_cell.angle_gamma   90.00
#
_symmetry.space_group_name_H-M   'P 1'
#
loop_
_entity.id
_entity.type
_entity.pdbx_description
1 polymer ?
#
loop_
_entity_poly.entity_id
_entity_poly.type
_entity_poly.pdbx_seq_one_letter_code
_entity_poly.pdbx_strand_id
1 'polypeptide(L)'
;VELKNNKIIIKKHINNNDLKNKIENFKFFGQYANFRDLKKYKNGDIDYNPEVPSYSAKYQLSNGDSNVKKIREIYKVPTKKAPKFTMKGTGKLSGDSLGNQSIEYTFEEGKKNNIYFTDSLEFQPTAK
;
A
#
# COMPACT_ATOMS: atom_id res chain seq x y z
N VAL A 1 1.86 -18.58 -8.11
CA VAL A 1 2.21 -17.81 -9.33
C VAL A 1 3.73 -17.62 -9.40
N GLU A 2 4.27 -17.14 -10.50
CA GLU A 2 5.69 -16.74 -10.65
C GLU A 2 5.76 -15.42 -11.41
N LEU A 3 6.70 -14.54 -11.05
CA LEU A 3 6.94 -13.30 -11.77
C LEU A 3 8.13 -13.51 -12.73
N LYS A 4 7.90 -13.39 -14.04
CA LYS A 4 8.94 -13.51 -15.07
C LYS A 4 8.74 -12.43 -16.12
N ASN A 5 9.82 -11.72 -16.49
CA ASN A 5 9.78 -10.63 -17.47
C ASN A 5 8.65 -9.61 -17.18
N ASN A 6 8.51 -9.22 -15.90
CA ASN A 6 7.48 -8.30 -15.40
C ASN A 6 6.02 -8.76 -15.64
N LYS A 7 5.79 -10.08 -15.76
CA LYS A 7 4.46 -10.69 -15.92
C LYS A 7 4.22 -11.79 -14.88
N ILE A 8 3.00 -11.85 -14.37
CA ILE A 8 2.57 -12.90 -13.43
C ILE A 8 2.13 -14.13 -14.24
N ILE A 9 2.85 -15.24 -14.05
CA ILE A 9 2.58 -16.52 -14.68
C ILE A 9 1.88 -17.43 -13.67
N ILE A 10 0.74 -17.98 -14.10
CA ILE A 10 -0.04 -18.95 -13.33
C ILE A 10 0.58 -20.34 -13.51
N LYS A 11 0.99 -20.99 -12.40
CA LYS A 11 1.61 -22.33 -12.42
C LYS A 11 0.63 -23.51 -12.35
N LYS A 12 -0.62 -23.25 -11.96
CA LYS A 12 -1.64 -24.28 -11.73
C LYS A 12 -2.91 -23.92 -12.48
N HIS A 13 -3.65 -24.91 -12.96
CA HIS A 13 -4.89 -24.68 -13.69
C HIS A 13 -5.91 -23.87 -12.88
N ILE A 14 -6.60 -22.93 -13.53
CA ILE A 14 -7.70 -22.15 -12.98
C ILE A 14 -8.88 -22.23 -13.95
N ASN A 15 -10.01 -22.78 -13.49
CA ASN A 15 -11.20 -22.97 -14.33
C ASN A 15 -11.91 -21.64 -14.67
N ASN A 16 -11.78 -20.64 -13.79
CA ASN A 16 -12.45 -19.36 -13.95
C ASN A 16 -11.58 -18.38 -14.76
N ASN A 17 -12.04 -18.06 -15.99
CA ASN A 17 -11.33 -17.17 -16.90
C ASN A 17 -11.21 -15.73 -16.38
N ASP A 18 -12.22 -15.21 -15.67
CA ASP A 18 -12.17 -13.86 -15.09
C ASP A 18 -11.12 -13.78 -14.00
N LEU A 19 -11.00 -14.81 -13.16
CA LEU A 19 -9.97 -14.90 -12.13
C LEU A 19 -8.58 -15.01 -12.76
N LYS A 20 -8.44 -15.84 -13.80
CA LYS A 20 -7.19 -15.98 -14.56
C LYS A 20 -6.74 -14.62 -15.11
N ASN A 21 -7.64 -13.91 -15.78
CA ASN A 21 -7.38 -12.58 -16.34
C ASN A 21 -7.01 -11.54 -15.26
N LYS A 22 -7.68 -11.58 -14.09
CA LYS A 22 -7.35 -10.69 -12.97
C LYS A 22 -5.94 -10.94 -12.42
N ILE A 23 -5.52 -12.20 -12.33
CA ILE A 23 -4.19 -12.57 -11.82
C ILE A 23 -3.10 -12.17 -12.82
N GLU A 24 -3.27 -12.47 -14.11
CA GLU A 24 -2.26 -12.20 -15.14
C GLU A 24 -2.05 -10.69 -15.38
N ASN A 25 -3.12 -9.89 -15.21
CA ASN A 25 -3.07 -8.43 -15.37
C ASN A 25 -2.85 -7.68 -14.05
N PHE A 26 -2.65 -8.39 -12.93
CA PHE A 26 -2.43 -7.74 -11.64
C PHE A 26 -1.13 -6.93 -11.67
N LYS A 27 -1.19 -5.71 -11.10
CA LYS A 27 -0.03 -4.86 -10.89
C LYS A 27 0.08 -4.54 -9.40
N PHE A 28 1.27 -4.71 -8.85
CA PHE A 28 1.60 -4.25 -7.49
C PHE A 28 1.59 -2.72 -7.45
N PHE A 29 1.30 -2.14 -6.29
CA PHE A 29 1.27 -0.69 -6.14
C PHE A 29 2.58 -0.04 -6.55
N GLY A 30 3.71 -0.64 -6.16
CA GLY A 30 5.05 -0.20 -6.55
C GLY A 30 5.27 -0.09 -8.06
N GLN A 31 4.47 -0.75 -8.91
CA GLN A 31 4.57 -0.65 -10.37
C GLN A 31 3.85 0.55 -10.97
N TYR A 32 2.96 1.22 -10.22
CA TYR A 32 2.18 2.35 -10.75
C TYR A 32 2.04 3.55 -9.80
N ALA A 33 2.41 3.43 -8.53
CA ALA A 33 2.37 4.52 -7.57
C ALA A 33 3.34 5.66 -7.95
N ASN A 34 3.01 6.87 -7.52
CA ASN A 34 3.83 8.06 -7.68
C ASN A 34 3.90 8.83 -6.35
N PHE A 35 5.07 8.85 -5.72
CA PHE A 35 5.29 9.55 -4.45
C PHE A 35 6.00 10.89 -4.61
N ARG A 36 6.10 11.44 -5.83
CA ARG A 36 6.70 12.77 -6.07
C ARG A 36 5.99 13.88 -5.29
N ASP A 37 4.71 13.69 -4.98
CA ASP A 37 3.89 14.64 -4.24
C ASP A 37 4.00 14.50 -2.71
N LEU A 38 4.82 13.55 -2.19
CA LEU A 38 4.95 13.35 -0.73
C LEU A 38 5.39 14.62 -0.01
N LYS A 39 6.28 15.42 -0.62
CA LYS A 39 6.72 16.73 -0.09
C LYS A 39 5.61 17.79 -0.02
N LYS A 40 4.51 17.58 -0.75
CA LYS A 40 3.35 18.48 -0.77
C LYS A 40 2.34 18.13 0.31
N TYR A 41 2.45 16.95 0.95
CA TYR A 41 1.59 16.59 2.06
C TYR A 41 1.94 17.48 3.25
N LYS A 42 0.93 18.10 3.84
CA LYS A 42 1.08 19.07 4.94
C LYS A 42 0.26 18.61 6.13
N ASN A 43 0.63 19.12 7.31
CA ASN A 43 -0.09 18.93 8.57
C ASN A 43 -0.27 17.43 8.88
N GLY A 44 0.82 16.66 8.75
CA GLY A 44 0.80 15.25 9.11
C GLY A 44 0.88 15.05 10.63
N ASP A 45 0.12 14.09 11.14
CA ASP A 45 0.26 13.64 12.52
C ASP A 45 1.40 12.63 12.58
N ILE A 46 2.45 12.96 13.32
CA ILE A 46 3.67 12.14 13.44
C ILE A 46 3.71 11.54 14.84
N ASP A 47 3.75 10.22 14.92
CA ASP A 47 3.82 9.46 16.16
C ASP A 47 5.14 8.68 16.22
N TYR A 48 5.76 8.64 17.40
CA TYR A 48 6.92 7.77 17.69
C TYR A 48 6.77 7.13 19.06
N ASN A 49 6.85 5.79 19.12
CA ASN A 49 6.88 5.01 20.35
C ASN A 49 8.25 4.32 20.49
N PRO A 50 9.12 4.81 21.39
CA PRO A 50 10.45 4.23 21.61
C PRO A 50 10.44 2.87 22.32
N GLU A 51 9.37 2.49 23.03
CA GLU A 51 9.29 1.21 23.74
C GLU A 51 9.08 0.03 22.76
N VAL A 52 8.35 0.26 21.67
CA VAL A 52 8.10 -0.71 20.59
C VAL A 52 9.01 -0.47 19.37
N PRO A 53 10.02 0.40 19.50
CA PRO A 53 10.51 1.30 18.43
C PRO A 53 9.64 1.35 17.17
N SER A 54 8.50 2.03 17.23
CA SER A 54 7.60 2.22 16.09
C SER A 54 7.35 3.70 15.80
N TYR A 55 7.10 4.00 14.53
CA TYR A 55 6.80 5.36 14.06
C TYR A 55 5.68 5.32 13.04
N SER A 56 4.91 6.41 12.99
CA SER A 56 3.93 6.60 11.93
C SER A 56 3.80 8.06 11.53
N ALA A 57 3.40 8.29 10.29
CA ALA A 57 3.03 9.60 9.79
C ALA A 57 1.70 9.48 9.05
N LYS A 58 0.69 10.24 9.49
CA LYS A 58 -0.67 10.21 8.96
C LYS A 58 -1.00 11.53 8.29
N TYR A 59 -1.56 11.48 7.09
CA TYR A 59 -1.89 12.65 6.29
C TYR A 59 -3.31 12.51 5.74
N GLN A 60 -4.15 13.53 5.91
CA GLN A 60 -5.42 13.58 5.18
C GLN A 60 -5.14 13.94 3.72
N LEU A 61 -5.46 13.04 2.78
CA LEU A 61 -5.32 13.31 1.36
C LEU A 61 -6.62 13.84 0.77
N SER A 62 -6.51 14.41 -0.43
CA SER A 62 -7.66 14.76 -1.27
C SER A 62 -7.95 13.66 -2.29
N ASN A 63 -9.17 13.60 -2.81
CA ASN A 63 -9.50 12.77 -3.98
C ASN A 63 -8.78 13.23 -5.27
N GLY A 64 -8.15 14.41 -5.24
CA GLY A 64 -7.33 14.93 -6.34
C GLY A 64 -5.95 14.27 -6.43
N ASP A 65 -5.51 13.61 -5.35
CA ASP A 65 -4.20 12.95 -5.27
C ASP A 65 -4.02 11.88 -6.36
N SER A 66 -2.81 11.82 -6.92
CA SER A 66 -2.52 10.96 -8.07
C SER A 66 -2.62 9.47 -7.76
N ASN A 67 -2.22 9.05 -6.56
CA ASN A 67 -2.32 7.65 -6.13
C ASN A 67 -3.75 7.30 -5.73
N VAL A 68 -4.45 8.21 -5.05
CA VAL A 68 -5.87 8.02 -4.70
C VAL A 68 -6.71 7.78 -5.96
N LYS A 69 -6.49 8.55 -7.04
CA LYS A 69 -7.16 8.35 -8.33
C LYS A 69 -6.89 6.96 -8.92
N LYS A 70 -5.64 6.52 -8.94
CA LYS A 70 -5.25 5.20 -9.47
C LYS A 70 -5.89 4.04 -8.68
N ILE A 71 -5.88 4.13 -7.35
CA ILE A 71 -6.52 3.12 -6.49
C ILE A 71 -8.02 3.03 -6.81
N ARG A 72 -8.70 4.17 -6.97
CA ARG A 72 -10.13 4.21 -7.30
C ARG A 72 -10.44 3.63 -8.68
N GLU A 73 -9.60 3.93 -9.66
CA GLU A 73 -9.73 3.42 -11.03
C GLU A 73 -9.60 1.89 -11.09
N ILE A 74 -8.60 1.33 -10.40
CA ILE A 74 -8.31 -0.11 -10.41
C ILE A 74 -9.34 -0.90 -9.60
N TYR A 75 -9.68 -0.43 -8.40
CA TYR A 75 -10.45 -1.24 -7.44
C TYR A 75 -11.93 -0.85 -7.32
N LYS A 76 -12.39 0.21 -8.00
CA LYS A 76 -13.77 0.72 -7.91
C LYS A 76 -14.24 0.93 -6.46
N VAL A 77 -13.40 1.59 -5.66
CA VAL A 77 -13.58 1.81 -4.22
C VAL A 77 -15.00 2.36 -3.92
N PRO A 78 -15.83 1.67 -3.12
CA PRO A 78 -17.28 1.94 -3.00
C PRO A 78 -17.61 3.07 -2.00
N THR A 79 -16.83 4.14 -2.02
CA THR A 79 -17.07 5.32 -1.18
C THR A 79 -16.50 6.57 -1.85
N LYS A 80 -17.09 7.74 -1.59
CA LYS A 80 -16.61 9.03 -2.11
C LYS A 80 -15.66 9.74 -1.14
N LYS A 81 -15.51 9.26 0.10
CA LYS A 81 -14.67 9.88 1.14
C LYS A 81 -13.19 9.84 0.73
N ALA A 82 -12.48 10.95 0.95
CA ALA A 82 -11.04 11.01 0.68
C ALA A 82 -10.25 10.25 1.76
N PRO A 83 -9.21 9.49 1.39
CA PRO A 83 -8.53 8.63 2.34
C PRO A 83 -7.56 9.40 3.24
N LYS A 84 -7.29 8.82 4.40
CA LYS A 84 -6.09 9.11 5.17
C LYS A 84 -4.95 8.24 4.65
N PHE A 85 -3.80 8.83 4.38
CA PHE A 85 -2.58 8.12 4.03
C PHE A 85 -1.72 7.97 5.27
N THR A 86 -1.38 6.74 5.62
CA THR A 86 -0.54 6.42 6.77
C THR A 86 0.72 5.71 6.31
N MET A 87 1.88 6.23 6.69
CA MET A 87 3.16 5.51 6.64
C MET A 87 3.42 4.93 8.03
N LYS A 88 3.73 3.63 8.12
CA LYS A 88 4.03 2.95 9.38
C LYS A 88 5.40 2.29 9.26
N GLY A 89 6.17 2.35 10.34
CA GLY A 89 7.46 1.68 10.42
C GLY A 89 7.77 1.16 11.81
N THR A 90 8.56 0.10 11.88
CA THR A 90 9.17 -0.41 13.10
C THR A 90 10.70 -0.42 12.99
N GLY A 91 11.38 -0.59 14.12
CA GLY A 91 12.84 -0.58 14.19
C GLY A 91 13.43 0.82 14.33
N LYS A 92 14.76 0.92 14.16
CA LYS A 92 15.46 2.21 14.24
C LYS A 92 15.07 3.07 13.05
N LEU A 93 14.70 4.33 13.33
CA LEU A 93 14.35 5.30 12.29
C LEU A 93 15.48 5.56 11.28
N SER A 94 16.74 5.32 11.67
CA SER A 94 17.90 5.45 10.78
C SER A 94 17.88 4.49 9.59
N GLY A 95 17.09 3.41 9.64
CA GLY A 95 16.98 2.43 8.55
C GLY A 95 18.02 1.31 8.62
N ASP A 96 18.91 1.31 9.62
CA ASP A 96 19.97 0.30 9.79
C ASP A 96 19.46 -1.04 10.35
N SER A 97 18.15 -1.15 10.62
CA SER A 97 17.51 -2.35 11.17
C SER A 97 16.55 -2.96 10.17
N LEU A 98 16.42 -4.29 10.17
CA LEU A 98 15.34 -5.04 9.52
C LEU A 98 14.00 -4.72 10.19
N GLY A 99 13.45 -3.54 9.90
CA GLY A 99 12.14 -3.10 10.34
C GLY A 99 11.09 -3.30 9.24
N ASN A 100 9.82 -3.38 9.63
CA ASN A 100 8.73 -3.48 8.68
C ASN A 100 8.27 -2.08 8.33
N GLN A 101 8.17 -1.77 7.03
CA GLN A 101 7.66 -0.50 6.53
C GLN A 101 6.47 -0.76 5.63
N SER A 102 5.37 -0.08 5.90
CA SER A 102 4.16 -0.21 5.12
C SER A 102 3.44 1.12 4.97
N ILE A 103 2.59 1.16 3.97
CA ILE A 103 1.70 2.28 3.70
C ILE A 103 0.26 1.83 3.65
N GLU A 104 -0.64 2.72 4.03
CA GLU A 104 -2.08 2.47 4.06
C GLU A 104 -2.85 3.69 3.57
N TYR A 105 -3.85 3.48 2.71
CA TYR A 105 -4.86 4.47 2.32
C TYR A 105 -6.19 4.04 2.92
N THR A 106 -6.59 4.67 4.01
CA THR A 106 -7.81 4.37 4.76
C THR A 106 -8.94 5.28 4.28
N PHE A 107 -9.89 4.75 3.51
CA PHE A 107 -11.04 5.50 2.98
C PHE A 107 -12.18 5.56 3.99
N GLU A 108 -12.43 4.44 4.68
CA GLU A 108 -13.38 4.33 5.77
C GLU A 108 -12.82 3.45 6.88
N GLU A 109 -13.02 3.89 8.11
CA GLU A 109 -12.65 3.15 9.31
C GLU A 109 -13.83 3.23 10.28
N GLY A 110 -14.34 2.08 10.71
CA GLY A 110 -15.52 2.02 11.57
C GLY A 110 -15.86 0.61 12.02
N LYS A 111 -16.76 0.50 12.99
CA LYS A 111 -17.15 -0.79 13.57
C LYS A 111 -17.81 -1.76 12.58
N LYS A 112 -18.51 -1.22 11.56
CA LYS A 112 -19.28 -2.01 10.59
C LYS A 112 -18.58 -2.14 9.23
N ASN A 113 -17.91 -1.08 8.78
CA ASN A 113 -17.28 -1.01 7.46
C ASN A 113 -15.86 -0.48 7.60
N ASN A 114 -14.90 -1.19 7.02
CA ASN A 114 -13.50 -0.77 6.88
C ASN A 114 -13.12 -0.90 5.41
N ILE A 115 -12.69 0.21 4.80
CA ILE A 115 -12.28 0.25 3.40
C ILE A 115 -10.90 0.88 3.37
N TYR A 116 -9.89 0.07 3.10
CA TYR A 116 -8.51 0.51 3.06
C TYR A 116 -7.73 -0.24 1.98
N PHE A 117 -6.62 0.35 1.57
CA PHE A 117 -5.63 -0.25 0.69
C PHE A 117 -4.26 -0.22 1.39
N THR A 118 -3.52 -1.32 1.38
CA THR A 118 -2.18 -1.42 1.99
C THR A 118 -1.16 -1.93 1.01
N ASP A 119 0.09 -1.48 1.14
CA ASP A 119 1.23 -2.00 0.41
C ASP A 119 2.48 -1.98 1.28
N SER A 120 3.38 -2.93 1.07
CA SER A 120 4.72 -2.96 1.67
C SER A 120 5.71 -3.53 0.67
N LEU A 121 6.95 -3.03 0.74
CA LEU A 121 8.08 -3.54 -0.03
C LEU A 121 9.26 -3.70 0.92
N GLU A 122 9.60 -4.95 1.20
CA GLU A 122 10.60 -5.29 2.20
C GLU A 122 11.79 -6.00 1.55
N PHE A 123 13.00 -5.59 1.95
CA PHE A 123 14.22 -6.29 1.61
C PHE A 123 14.56 -7.26 2.75
N GLN A 124 14.49 -8.56 2.47
CA GLN A 124 14.72 -9.61 3.46
C GLN A 124 15.86 -10.54 3.02
N PRO A 125 16.61 -11.14 3.97
CA PRO A 125 17.59 -12.17 3.64
C PRO A 125 16.96 -13.35 2.92
N THR A 126 17.67 -13.95 1.96
CA THR A 126 17.21 -15.18 1.31
C THR A 126 17.19 -16.32 2.32
N ALA A 127 16.08 -17.06 2.37
CA ALA A 127 16.02 -18.31 3.12
C ALA A 127 17.12 -19.26 2.64
N LYS A 128 17.83 -19.89 3.60
CA LYS A 128 18.85 -20.90 3.30
C LYS A 128 18.21 -22.21 2.85
#